data_AF-A0A1A8R9Z5-F1
#
_entry.id   AF-A0A1A8R9Z5-F1
#
_cell.length_a   1.000
_cell.length_b   1.000
_cell.length_c   1.000
_cell.angle_alpha   90.00
_cell.angle_beta   90.00
_cell.angle_gamma   90.00
#
_symmetry.space_group_name_H-M   'P 1'
#
loop_
_entity.id
_entity.type
_entity.pdbx_description
1 polymer ?
#
loop_
_entity_poly.entity_id
_entity_poly.type
_entity_poly.pdbx_seq_one_letter_code
_entity_poly.pdbx_strand_id
1 'polypeptide(L)'
;KVREEYLKDIESRLCAQEDIRGPLSELQQQVLPDIQEQIQDYRNKQKMGLASLFGEGDLQLLDGDSLKEKQVVDQQVSALWEILTEHEEDRSSPLASAVLLYLRHSGIKLRDSKVFPSLSTEKEKWLPFLKPKKLSSNKKDKDGDDRRKNPILKYIVKPWATSQSTFHVPLS
;
A
#
# COMPACT_ATOMS: atom_id res chain seq x y z
N LYS A 1 20.88 20.47 12.88
CA LYS A 1 21.77 19.33 12.48
C LYS A 1 21.98 18.37 13.66
N VAL A 2 21.59 17.11 13.48
CA VAL A 2 21.67 16.03 14.48
C VAL A 2 23.11 15.78 14.92
N ARG A 3 23.32 15.49 16.21
CA ARG A 3 24.62 15.07 16.73
C ARG A 3 24.91 13.62 16.38
N GLU A 4 26.14 13.37 15.92
CA GLU A 4 26.59 12.05 15.45
C GLU A 4 26.55 10.96 16.53
N GLU A 5 26.66 11.36 17.81
CA GLU A 5 26.56 10.48 18.97
C GLU A 5 25.24 9.69 19.03
N TYR A 6 24.10 10.32 18.69
CA TYR A 6 22.79 9.66 18.68
C TYR A 6 22.68 8.63 17.56
N LEU A 7 23.26 8.95 16.39
CA LEU A 7 23.24 8.04 15.24
C LEU A 7 24.05 6.78 15.56
N LYS A 8 25.22 6.94 16.19
CA LYS A 8 26.08 5.82 16.60
C LYS A 8 25.42 4.95 17.67
N ASP A 9 24.77 5.55 18.67
CA ASP A 9 24.04 4.80 19.70
C ASP A 9 22.89 3.99 19.10
N ILE A 10 22.08 4.60 18.23
CA ILE A 10 20.99 3.90 17.54
C ILE A 10 21.52 2.76 16.67
N GLU A 11 22.60 2.98 15.91
CA GLU A 11 23.20 1.95 15.06
C GLU A 11 23.75 0.78 15.89
N SER A 12 24.44 1.07 16.99
CA SER A 12 24.97 0.05 17.92
C SER A 12 23.85 -0.82 18.50
N ARG A 13 22.77 -0.18 18.99
CA ARG A 13 21.60 -0.88 19.54
C ARG A 13 20.89 -1.72 18.49
N LEU A 14 20.77 -1.21 17.26
CA LEU A 14 20.18 -1.95 16.16
C LEU A 14 20.98 -3.23 15.84
N CYS A 15 22.31 -3.14 15.83
CA CYS A 15 23.20 -4.29 15.64
C CYS A 15 23.09 -5.32 16.78
N ALA A 16 22.88 -4.84 18.01
CA ALA A 16 22.68 -5.65 19.20
C ALA A 16 21.23 -6.17 19.38
N GLN A 17 20.31 -5.82 18.47
CA GLN A 17 18.87 -6.11 18.57
C GLN A 17 18.21 -5.56 19.85
N GLU A 18 18.69 -4.41 20.32
CA GLU A 18 18.17 -3.71 21.49
C GLU A 18 17.03 -2.74 21.13
N ASP A 19 16.28 -2.31 22.14
CA ASP A 19 15.23 -1.29 21.96
C ASP A 19 15.85 0.06 21.58
N ILE A 20 15.39 0.60 20.44
CA ILE A 20 15.82 1.89 19.89
C ILE A 20 14.82 3.01 20.15
N ARG A 21 13.63 2.73 20.72
CA ARG A 21 12.55 3.73 20.82
C ARG A 21 12.95 4.98 21.61
N GLY A 22 13.67 4.81 22.72
CA GLY A 22 14.17 5.91 23.55
C GLY A 22 15.14 6.81 22.76
N PRO A 23 16.29 6.28 22.33
CA PRO A 23 17.26 7.04 21.53
C PRO A 23 16.68 7.66 20.25
N LEU A 24 15.77 6.94 19.56
CA LEU A 24 15.08 7.46 18.39
C LEU A 24 14.15 8.64 18.74
N SER A 25 13.47 8.58 19.87
CA SER A 25 12.62 9.69 20.33
C SER A 25 13.44 10.94 20.66
N GLU A 26 14.59 10.78 21.32
CA GLU A 26 15.51 11.88 21.60
C GLU A 26 16.06 12.50 20.31
N LEU A 27 16.44 11.65 19.36
CA LEU A 27 16.85 12.09 18.02
C LEU A 27 15.74 12.90 17.32
N GLN A 28 14.49 12.46 17.41
CA GLN A 28 13.34 13.20 16.86
C GLN A 28 13.20 14.59 17.48
N GLN A 29 13.44 14.75 18.79
CA GLN A 29 13.38 16.07 19.44
C GLN A 29 14.42 17.03 18.86
N GLN A 30 15.61 16.54 18.46
CA GLN A 30 16.67 17.37 17.88
C GLN A 30 16.32 17.95 16.50
N VAL A 31 15.42 17.32 15.76
CA VAL A 31 15.01 17.79 14.42
C VAL A 31 13.77 18.68 14.45
N LEU A 32 13.03 18.73 15.58
CA LEU A 32 11.83 19.56 15.69
C LEU A 32 12.08 21.05 15.42
N PRO A 33 13.17 21.69 15.87
CA PRO A 33 13.42 23.10 15.57
C PRO A 33 13.53 23.38 14.06
N ASP A 34 14.26 22.53 13.34
CA ASP A 34 14.42 22.63 11.88
C ASP A 34 13.05 22.47 11.18
N ILE A 35 12.20 21.56 11.66
CA ILE A 35 10.82 21.38 11.17
C ILE A 35 9.95 22.62 11.48
N GLN A 36 10.06 23.20 12.67
CA GLN A 36 9.30 24.40 13.03
C GLN A 36 9.69 25.61 12.16
N GLU A 37 10.97 25.75 11.83
CA GLU A 37 11.44 26.77 10.89
C GLU A 37 10.80 26.59 9.50
N GLN A 38 10.77 25.36 8.97
CA GLN A 38 10.10 25.07 7.69
C GLN A 38 8.60 25.34 7.72
N ILE A 39 7.91 25.00 8.81
CA ILE A 39 6.48 25.34 9.00
C ILE A 39 6.28 26.86 9.01
N GLN A 40 7.17 27.59 9.67
CA GLN A 40 7.08 29.04 9.75
C GLN A 40 7.36 29.71 8.41
N ASP A 41 8.32 29.21 7.64
CA ASP A 41 8.57 29.63 6.26
C ASP A 41 7.34 29.42 5.37
N TYR A 42 6.70 28.25 5.44
CA TYR A 42 5.46 27.98 4.72
C TYR A 42 4.34 28.97 5.08
N ARG A 43 4.15 29.27 6.38
CA ARG A 43 3.18 30.29 6.83
C ARG A 43 3.50 31.69 6.28
N ASN A 44 4.78 32.04 6.17
CA ASN A 44 5.18 33.32 5.60
C ASN A 44 4.86 33.37 4.10
N LYS A 45 5.13 32.29 3.36
CA LYS A 45 4.73 32.13 1.95
C LYS A 45 3.21 32.23 1.77
N GLN A 46 2.43 31.65 2.67
CA GLN A 46 0.98 31.78 2.68
C GLN A 46 0.53 33.24 2.88
N LYS A 47 1.11 33.97 3.82
CA LYS A 47 0.83 35.41 4.04
C LYS A 47 1.18 36.28 2.83
N MET A 48 2.17 35.87 2.03
CA MET A 48 2.52 36.53 0.77
C MET A 48 1.61 36.14 -0.41
N GLY A 49 0.60 35.30 -0.18
CA GLY A 49 -0.31 34.83 -1.23
C GLY A 49 0.29 33.76 -2.15
N LEU A 50 1.38 33.10 -1.72
CA LEU A 50 2.09 32.09 -2.52
C LEU A 50 1.66 30.65 -2.21
N ALA A 51 0.66 30.43 -1.35
CA ALA A 51 0.28 29.09 -0.93
C ALA A 51 -0.41 28.24 -2.02
N SER A 52 -0.98 28.87 -3.06
CA SER A 52 -1.47 28.16 -4.25
C SER A 52 -0.36 27.40 -4.99
N LEU A 53 0.90 27.85 -4.90
CA LEU A 53 2.07 27.14 -5.45
C LEU A 53 2.36 25.81 -4.73
N PHE A 54 1.73 25.57 -3.58
CA PHE A 54 1.89 24.38 -2.75
C PHE A 54 0.60 23.57 -2.62
N GLY A 55 -0.32 23.71 -3.59
CA GLY A 55 -1.54 22.89 -3.65
C GLY A 55 -2.67 23.33 -2.72
N GLU A 56 -2.59 24.50 -2.07
CA GLU A 56 -3.67 25.01 -1.21
C GLU A 56 -5.00 25.20 -1.96
N GLY A 57 -4.94 25.43 -3.28
CA GLY A 57 -6.14 25.53 -4.11
C GLY A 57 -7.03 24.29 -4.07
N ASP A 58 -6.44 23.10 -4.01
CA ASP A 58 -7.21 21.84 -3.93
C ASP A 58 -7.97 21.73 -2.60
N LEU A 59 -7.45 22.33 -1.52
CA LEU A 59 -8.05 22.30 -0.19
C LEU A 59 -9.31 23.16 -0.10
N GLN A 60 -9.46 24.19 -0.95
CA GLN A 60 -10.65 25.06 -0.97
C GLN A 60 -11.91 24.31 -1.42
N LEU A 61 -11.76 23.16 -2.06
CA LEU A 61 -12.86 22.31 -2.51
C LEU A 61 -13.41 21.39 -1.41
N LEU A 62 -12.73 21.33 -0.26
CA LEU A 62 -13.11 20.47 0.86
C LEU A 62 -14.24 21.13 1.67
N ASP A 63 -15.37 20.43 1.73
CA ASP A 63 -16.56 20.80 2.50
C ASP A 63 -16.88 19.77 3.61
N GLY A 64 -15.93 18.88 3.91
CA GLY A 64 -16.09 17.76 4.84
C GLY A 64 -16.66 16.49 4.20
N ASP A 65 -16.92 16.48 2.89
CA ASP A 65 -17.27 15.25 2.15
C ASP A 65 -16.04 14.34 2.02
N SER A 66 -16.11 13.16 2.65
CA SER A 66 -15.05 12.15 2.64
C SER A 66 -14.68 11.67 1.22
N LEU A 67 -15.62 11.67 0.26
CA LEU A 67 -15.32 11.29 -1.12
C LEU A 67 -14.46 12.35 -1.80
N LYS A 68 -14.75 13.64 -1.56
CA LYS A 68 -13.96 14.75 -2.08
C LYS A 68 -12.59 14.82 -1.43
N GLU A 69 -12.52 14.62 -0.12
CA GLU A 69 -11.24 14.50 0.60
C GLU A 69 -10.36 13.42 -0.01
N LYS A 70 -10.93 12.25 -0.28
CA LYS A 70 -10.20 11.16 -0.94
C LYS A 70 -9.73 11.55 -2.35
N GLN A 71 -10.56 12.23 -3.14
CA GLN A 71 -10.18 12.68 -4.48
C GLN A 71 -9.02 13.70 -4.42
N VAL A 72 -9.07 14.65 -3.50
CA VAL A 72 -8.00 15.63 -3.27
C VAL A 72 -6.71 14.93 -2.83
N VAL A 73 -6.80 13.95 -1.93
CA VAL A 73 -5.65 13.13 -1.52
C VAL A 73 -5.05 12.39 -2.72
N ASP A 74 -5.87 11.73 -3.54
CA ASP A 74 -5.39 11.00 -4.73
C ASP A 74 -4.69 11.95 -5.74
N GLN A 75 -5.22 13.16 -5.92
CA GLN A 75 -4.65 14.19 -6.78
C GLN A 75 -3.31 14.72 -6.22
N GLN A 76 -3.27 15.12 -4.95
CA GLN A 76 -2.07 15.66 -4.32
C GLN A 76 -0.95 14.63 -4.18
N VAL A 77 -1.27 13.36 -3.91
CA VAL A 77 -0.29 12.26 -3.89
C VAL A 77 0.31 12.04 -5.28
N SER A 78 -0.48 12.18 -6.34
CA SER A 78 0.02 12.06 -7.72
C SER A 78 1.00 13.20 -8.07
N ALA A 79 0.64 14.45 -7.76
CA ALA A 79 1.51 15.60 -7.98
C ALA A 79 2.81 15.52 -7.15
N LEU A 80 2.71 15.07 -5.89
CA LEU A 80 3.88 14.84 -5.04
C LEU A 80 4.83 13.81 -5.65
N TRP A 81 4.29 12.76 -6.27
CA TRP A 81 5.11 11.76 -6.94
C TRP A 81 5.87 12.33 -8.13
N GLU A 82 5.20 13.15 -8.96
CA GLU A 82 5.86 13.82 -10.10
C GLU A 82 7.07 14.63 -9.63
N ILE A 83 6.89 15.47 -8.60
CA ILE A 83 7.98 16.25 -7.98
C ILE A 83 9.10 15.33 -7.48
N LEU A 84 8.75 14.25 -6.79
CA LEU A 84 9.74 13.31 -6.28
C LEU A 84 10.51 12.62 -7.41
N THR A 85 9.89 12.31 -8.54
CA THR A 85 10.55 11.62 -9.66
C THR A 85 11.30 12.54 -10.62
N GLU A 86 10.94 13.82 -10.71
CA GLU A 86 11.65 14.80 -11.56
C GLU A 86 13.02 15.19 -11.00
N HIS A 87 13.27 15.00 -9.71
CA HIS A 87 14.58 15.21 -9.10
C HIS A 87 15.48 13.97 -9.27
N GLU A 88 16.78 14.20 -9.56
CA GLU A 88 17.77 13.16 -9.91
C GLU A 88 17.63 11.87 -9.06
N GLU A 89 17.68 10.74 -9.77
CA GLU A 89 17.32 9.38 -9.32
C GLU A 89 18.00 8.96 -7.99
N ASP A 90 19.19 9.50 -7.71
CA ASP A 90 19.99 9.20 -6.52
C ASP A 90 19.47 9.86 -5.23
N ARG A 91 18.76 10.99 -5.30
CA ARG A 91 18.18 11.69 -4.13
C ARG A 91 16.69 11.43 -3.98
N SER A 92 16.00 11.22 -5.08
CA SER A 92 14.57 10.95 -5.11
C SER A 92 14.22 9.60 -4.48
N SER A 93 15.08 8.59 -4.64
CA SER A 93 14.78 7.22 -4.18
C SER A 93 14.57 7.07 -2.65
N PRO A 94 15.46 7.57 -1.76
CA PRO A 94 15.23 7.48 -0.31
C PRO A 94 14.12 8.39 0.19
N LEU A 95 14.01 9.61 -0.37
CA LEU A 95 12.98 10.58 0.03
C LEU A 95 11.58 10.08 -0.36
N ALA A 96 11.43 9.59 -1.59
CA ALA A 96 10.18 9.00 -2.06
C ALA A 96 9.78 7.78 -1.21
N SER A 97 10.76 6.95 -0.83
CA SER A 97 10.52 5.80 0.06
C SER A 97 10.04 6.22 1.45
N ALA A 98 10.64 7.26 2.04
CA ALA A 98 10.23 7.79 3.34
C ALA A 98 8.81 8.37 3.31
N VAL A 99 8.50 9.19 2.31
CA VAL A 99 7.17 9.76 2.08
C VAL A 99 6.14 8.65 1.89
N LEU A 100 6.44 7.66 1.04
CA LEU A 100 5.56 6.53 0.76
C LEU A 100 5.24 5.72 2.03
N LEU A 101 6.26 5.43 2.83
CA LEU A 101 6.09 4.70 4.10
C LEU A 101 5.16 5.45 5.05
N TYR A 102 5.33 6.78 5.17
CA TYR A 102 4.49 7.62 6.02
C TYR A 102 3.04 7.68 5.53
N LEU A 103 2.81 7.84 4.22
CA LEU A 103 1.47 7.85 3.64
C LEU A 103 0.74 6.52 3.88
N ARG A 104 1.43 5.39 3.66
CA ARG A 104 0.88 4.06 3.94
C ARG A 104 0.57 3.88 5.42
N HIS A 105 1.45 4.32 6.32
CA HIS A 105 1.23 4.28 7.76
C HIS A 105 0.01 5.11 8.18
N SER A 106 -0.24 6.23 7.48
CA SER A 106 -1.39 7.11 7.69
C SER A 106 -2.71 6.58 7.09
N GLY A 107 -2.70 5.36 6.51
CA GLY A 107 -3.89 4.73 5.93
C GLY A 107 -4.21 5.13 4.50
N ILE A 108 -3.35 5.92 3.84
CA ILE A 108 -3.52 6.31 2.44
C ILE A 108 -3.10 5.15 1.54
N LYS A 109 -4.05 4.63 0.76
CA LYS A 109 -3.81 3.53 -0.17
C LYS A 109 -3.34 4.08 -1.52
N LEU A 110 -2.04 4.11 -1.72
CA LEU A 110 -1.49 4.46 -3.03
C LEU A 110 -1.89 3.39 -4.05
N ARG A 111 -2.64 3.77 -5.09
CA ARG A 111 -3.04 2.82 -6.15
C ARG A 111 -1.79 2.29 -6.86
N ASP A 112 -1.52 1.01 -6.67
CA ASP A 112 -0.36 0.25 -7.18
C ASP A 112 -0.17 0.21 -8.72
N SER A 113 -1.01 0.85 -9.54
CA SER A 113 -1.15 0.43 -10.94
C SER A 113 -0.79 1.45 -12.03
N LYS A 114 -0.51 2.73 -11.72
CA LYS A 114 -0.05 3.68 -12.76
C LYS A 114 1.11 4.57 -12.36
N VAL A 115 1.37 4.72 -11.07
CA VAL A 115 2.34 5.68 -10.53
C VAL A 115 3.64 4.98 -10.07
N PHE A 116 3.64 3.65 -9.93
CA PHE A 116 4.79 2.87 -9.42
C PHE A 116 5.27 1.77 -10.38
N PRO A 117 5.93 2.09 -11.52
CA PRO A 117 6.55 1.07 -12.36
C PRO A 117 7.69 0.33 -11.64
N SER A 118 8.46 1.02 -10.79
CA SER A 118 9.67 0.47 -10.16
C SER A 118 9.37 -0.50 -9.01
N LEU A 119 8.45 -0.14 -8.10
CA LEU A 119 8.11 -0.97 -6.93
C LEU A 119 7.32 -2.23 -7.31
N SER A 120 6.69 -2.25 -8.49
CA SER A 120 5.94 -3.40 -8.99
C SER A 120 6.81 -4.55 -9.48
N THR A 121 7.98 -4.23 -10.03
CA THR A 121 8.92 -5.26 -10.48
C THR A 121 9.71 -5.85 -9.32
N GLU A 122 9.92 -5.10 -8.25
CA GLU A 122 10.67 -5.57 -7.09
C GLU A 122 9.88 -6.59 -6.28
N LYS A 123 8.58 -6.35 -6.06
CA LYS A 123 7.69 -7.33 -5.41
C LYS A 123 7.67 -8.69 -6.13
N GLU A 124 7.78 -8.73 -7.46
CA GLU A 124 7.92 -9.99 -8.22
C GLU A 124 9.27 -10.68 -8.05
N LYS A 125 10.35 -9.94 -7.80
CA LYS A 125 11.71 -10.49 -7.62
C LYS A 125 11.90 -11.18 -6.27
N TRP A 126 11.13 -10.81 -5.24
CA TRP A 126 11.17 -11.44 -3.91
C TRP A 126 10.22 -12.64 -3.76
N LEU A 127 9.22 -12.80 -4.64
CA LEU A 127 8.30 -13.96 -4.63
C LEU A 127 8.97 -15.34 -4.76
N PRO A 128 10.08 -15.53 -5.51
CA PRO A 128 10.78 -16.82 -5.55
C PRO A 128 11.46 -17.16 -4.22
N PHE A 129 11.92 -16.17 -3.46
CA PHE A 129 12.69 -16.35 -2.23
C PHE A 129 11.81 -16.60 -1.00
N LEU A 130 10.56 -16.12 -1.03
CA LEU A 130 9.59 -16.26 0.08
C LEU A 130 8.72 -17.53 -0.01
N LYS A 131 8.98 -18.44 -0.95
CA LYS A 131 8.31 -19.75 -0.95
C LYS A 131 8.86 -20.62 0.17
N PRO A 132 8.07 -21.01 1.17
CA PRO A 132 8.52 -22.00 2.15
C PRO A 132 8.80 -23.32 1.42
N LYS A 133 10.00 -23.87 1.65
CA LYS A 133 10.35 -25.24 1.26
C LYS A 133 9.28 -26.18 1.82
N LYS A 134 8.47 -26.78 0.93
CA LYS A 134 7.61 -27.91 1.30
C LYS A 134 8.51 -28.99 1.91
N LEU A 135 8.30 -29.29 3.19
CA LEU A 135 8.83 -30.49 3.81
C LEU A 135 8.25 -31.68 3.04
N SER A 136 9.11 -32.29 2.24
CA SER A 136 8.90 -33.60 1.63
C SER A 136 8.87 -34.63 2.75
N SER A 137 7.68 -35.07 3.16
CA SER A 137 7.54 -36.31 3.92
C SER A 137 7.47 -37.47 2.92
N ASN A 138 8.51 -38.30 2.91
CA ASN A 138 8.51 -39.60 2.26
C ASN A 138 7.33 -40.44 2.75
N LYS A 139 6.43 -40.81 1.82
CA LYS A 139 5.76 -42.11 1.82
C LYS A 139 5.44 -42.48 0.38
N LYS A 140 6.30 -43.33 -0.17
CA LYS A 140 6.06 -44.13 -1.37
C LYS A 140 5.01 -45.18 -1.01
N ASP A 141 3.83 -45.12 -1.62
CA ASP A 141 3.39 -46.13 -2.60
C ASP A 141 1.97 -45.87 -3.15
N LYS A 142 1.85 -46.11 -4.47
CA LYS A 142 0.65 -46.38 -5.30
C LYS A 142 -0.25 -45.25 -5.86
N ASP A 143 -0.18 -45.16 -7.20
CA ASP A 143 -1.28 -45.02 -8.19
C ASP A 143 -1.98 -43.65 -8.30
N GLY A 144 -2.21 -42.99 -9.44
CA GLY A 144 -2.00 -43.26 -10.87
C GLY A 144 -2.68 -42.12 -11.67
N ASP A 145 -1.89 -41.47 -12.53
CA ASP A 145 -2.20 -41.07 -13.91
C ASP A 145 -3.52 -40.35 -14.29
N ASP A 146 -3.35 -39.10 -14.76
CA ASP A 146 -3.99 -38.43 -15.92
C ASP A 146 -5.53 -38.30 -16.02
N ARG A 147 -5.95 -37.34 -16.86
CA ARG A 147 -7.32 -37.05 -17.37
C ARG A 147 -8.06 -35.97 -16.59
N ARG A 148 -7.90 -34.70 -16.97
CA ARG A 148 -8.60 -34.12 -18.14
C ARG A 148 -10.08 -34.54 -18.15
N LYS A 149 -10.92 -33.65 -17.59
CA LYS A 149 -12.35 -33.39 -17.89
C LYS A 149 -13.16 -34.60 -18.35
N ASN A 150 -14.03 -35.12 -17.47
CA ASN A 150 -14.84 -36.30 -17.77
C ASN A 150 -15.91 -36.01 -18.85
N PRO A 151 -15.83 -36.60 -20.06
CA PRO A 151 -16.74 -36.36 -21.18
C PRO A 151 -18.12 -37.01 -21.02
N ILE A 152 -18.38 -37.76 -19.94
CA ILE A 152 -19.67 -38.40 -19.64
C ILE A 152 -20.81 -37.38 -19.48
N LEU A 153 -20.54 -36.14 -19.07
CA LEU A 153 -21.55 -35.07 -19.04
C LEU A 153 -22.19 -34.81 -20.43
N LYS A 154 -21.56 -35.25 -21.53
CA LYS A 154 -22.12 -35.15 -22.88
C LYS A 154 -23.16 -36.23 -23.21
N TYR A 155 -23.15 -37.33 -22.47
CA TYR A 155 -23.99 -38.50 -22.74
C TYR A 155 -25.12 -38.67 -21.72
N ILE A 156 -25.26 -37.77 -20.73
CA ILE A 156 -26.41 -37.75 -19.83
C ILE A 156 -27.59 -37.11 -20.55
N VAL A 157 -28.46 -37.96 -21.09
CA VAL A 157 -29.77 -37.60 -21.66
C VAL A 157 -30.62 -36.94 -20.58
N LYS A 158 -31.15 -35.75 -20.87
CA LYS A 158 -32.11 -35.00 -20.04
C LYS A 158 -33.35 -35.90 -19.78
N PRO A 159 -33.73 -36.23 -18.54
CA PRO A 159 -34.98 -36.95 -18.30
C PRO A 159 -36.18 -36.02 -18.56
N TRP A 160 -37.08 -36.42 -19.46
CA TRP A 160 -38.36 -35.78 -19.76
C TRP A 160 -39.52 -36.61 -19.19
N ALA A 161 -40.42 -35.93 -18.46
CA ALA A 161 -41.81 -36.24 -18.04
C ALA A 161 -42.05 -37.53 -17.21
N THR A 162 -42.90 -37.54 -16.17
CA THR A 162 -44.35 -37.34 -16.26
C THR A 162 -44.99 -37.18 -14.86
N SER A 163 -45.97 -36.27 -14.77
CA SER A 163 -47.23 -36.19 -13.97
C SER A 163 -47.36 -36.94 -12.62
N GLN A 164 -48.03 -36.44 -11.58
CA GLN A 164 -49.29 -35.70 -11.53
C GLN A 164 -49.34 -34.80 -10.27
N SER A 165 -49.86 -33.59 -10.38
CA SER A 165 -50.45 -32.86 -9.25
C SER A 165 -51.73 -32.22 -9.75
N THR A 166 -52.86 -32.86 -9.42
CA THR A 166 -54.20 -32.39 -9.77
C THR A 166 -54.73 -31.61 -8.57
N PHE A 167 -55.04 -30.34 -8.80
CA PHE A 167 -55.84 -29.51 -7.90
C PHE A 167 -57.22 -30.15 -7.69
N HIS A 168 -57.69 -30.20 -6.44
CA HIS A 168 -59.11 -30.29 -6.14
C HIS A 168 -59.46 -29.36 -4.98
N VAL A 169 -60.24 -28.33 -5.29
CA VAL A 169 -61.09 -27.57 -4.36
C VAL A 169 -62.47 -28.23 -4.40
N PRO A 170 -63.14 -28.38 -3.25
CA PRO A 170 -64.60 -28.31 -3.25
C PRO A 170 -65.14 -27.24 -2.28
N LEU A 171 -66.20 -26.60 -2.76
CA LEU A 171 -67.13 -25.77 -2.01
C LEU A 171 -67.85 -26.58 -0.93
N SER A 172 -68.01 -25.99 0.26
CA SER A 172 -69.24 -25.97 1.07
C SER A 172 -69.13 -24.86 2.10
#